data_AF-A0A2P2JHG3-F1
#
_entry.id   AF-A0A2P2JHG3-F1
#
_cell.length_a   1.000
_cell.length_b   1.000
_cell.length_c   1.000
_cell.angle_alpha   90.00
_cell.angle_beta   90.00
_cell.angle_gamma   90.00
#
_symmetry.space_group_name_H-M   'P 1'
#
loop_
_entity.id
_entity.type
_entity.pdbx_description
1 polymer ?
#
loop_
_entity_poly.entity_id
_entity_poly.type
_entity_poly.pdbx_seq_one_letter_code
_entity_poly.pdbx_strand_id
1 'polypeptide(L)'
;MDGECLTVKDEEAIVEKLLAYHPNSEDKIGCGLDSIMVDRHPQFRQSRCLFVVRTDGGWIDFSYQKCLRAYIRDKYPAHAERFIREHLKRGSK
;
A
#
# COMPACT_ATOMS: atom_id res chain seq x y z
N MET A 1 16.52 3.40 -3.73
CA MET A 1 16.71 2.97 -5.13
C MET A 1 15.46 2.22 -5.57
N ASP A 2 15.18 2.12 -6.88
CA ASP A 2 14.08 1.26 -7.36
C ASP A 2 14.48 -0.22 -7.15
N GLY A 3 13.60 -1.04 -6.61
CA GLY A 3 13.87 -2.44 -6.23
C GLY A 3 14.49 -2.61 -4.83
N GLU A 4 14.47 -1.56 -4.00
CA GLU A 4 14.99 -1.60 -2.63
C GLU A 4 13.90 -2.09 -1.65
N CYS A 5 14.28 -3.01 -0.76
CA CYS A 5 13.44 -3.42 0.37
C CYS A 5 13.53 -2.37 1.47
N LEU A 6 12.40 -2.12 2.13
CA LEU A 6 12.34 -1.21 3.25
C LEU A 6 13.11 -1.77 4.45
N THR A 7 13.45 -0.89 5.40
CA THR A 7 14.00 -1.34 6.67
C THR A 7 12.91 -2.07 7.47
N VAL A 8 13.27 -3.04 8.30
CA VAL A 8 12.31 -3.81 9.12
C VAL A 8 11.32 -2.90 9.87
N LYS A 9 11.81 -1.79 10.43
CA LYS A 9 10.98 -0.80 11.14
C LYS A 9 9.95 -0.12 10.22
N ASP A 10 10.34 0.23 9.01
CA ASP A 10 9.43 0.83 8.04
C ASP A 10 8.46 -0.21 7.47
N GLU A 11 8.92 -1.45 7.25
CA GLU A 11 8.07 -2.57 6.85
C GLU A 11 6.96 -2.82 7.85
N GLU A 12 7.29 -2.98 9.14
CA GLU A 12 6.32 -3.13 10.23
C GLU A 12 5.30 -1.99 10.22
N ALA A 13 5.79 -0.73 10.12
CA ALA A 13 4.90 0.43 10.08
C ALA A 13 3.97 0.41 8.85
N ILE A 14 4.45 0.00 7.68
CA ILE A 14 3.62 -0.11 6.48
C ILE A 14 2.62 -1.24 6.60
N VAL A 15 3.01 -2.40 7.13
CA VAL A 15 2.12 -3.55 7.30
C VAL A 15 0.98 -3.20 8.27
N GLU A 16 1.32 -2.69 9.45
CA GLU A 16 0.35 -2.40 10.51
C GLU A 16 -0.54 -1.20 10.18
N LYS A 17 0.04 -0.11 9.66
CA LYS A 17 -0.68 1.16 9.52
C LYS A 17 -1.33 1.35 8.15
N LEU A 18 -0.93 0.57 7.14
CA LEU A 18 -1.43 0.73 5.77
C LEU A 18 -1.96 -0.57 5.20
N LEU A 19 -1.12 -1.61 5.09
CA LEU A 19 -1.50 -2.84 4.39
C LEU A 19 -2.69 -3.51 5.08
N ALA A 20 -2.74 -3.50 6.42
CA ALA A 20 -3.86 -4.00 7.20
C ALA A 20 -5.22 -3.37 6.84
N TYR A 21 -5.23 -2.11 6.37
CA TYR A 21 -6.45 -1.41 5.95
C TYR A 21 -6.76 -1.57 4.47
N HIS A 22 -5.91 -2.23 3.68
CA HIS A 22 -6.21 -2.46 2.28
C HIS A 22 -7.47 -3.34 2.16
N PRO A 23 -8.47 -3.00 1.33
CA PRO A 23 -9.72 -3.80 1.22
C PRO A 23 -9.51 -5.27 0.83
N ASN A 24 -8.35 -5.56 0.23
CA ASN A 24 -7.93 -6.91 -0.17
C ASN A 24 -6.60 -7.27 0.54
N SER A 25 -6.42 -6.90 1.81
CA SER A 25 -5.17 -7.12 2.55
C SER A 25 -4.77 -8.60 2.61
N GLU A 26 -5.74 -9.48 2.88
CA GLU A 26 -5.58 -10.93 2.91
C GLU A 26 -5.07 -11.46 1.57
N ASP A 27 -5.69 -11.05 0.45
CA ASP A 27 -5.25 -11.44 -0.88
C ASP A 27 -3.83 -10.96 -1.18
N LYS A 28 -3.41 -9.80 -0.66
CA LYS A 28 -2.07 -9.24 -0.91
C LYS A 28 -1.01 -10.05 -0.16
N ILE A 29 -1.25 -10.37 1.11
CA ILE A 29 -0.35 -11.18 1.94
C ILE A 29 -0.32 -12.63 1.43
N GLY A 30 -1.47 -13.21 1.09
CA GLY A 30 -1.57 -14.55 0.51
C GLY A 30 -0.89 -15.62 1.37
N CYS A 31 0.15 -16.24 0.82
CA CYS A 31 0.96 -17.28 1.47
C CYS A 31 1.92 -16.77 2.56
N GLY A 32 1.98 -15.46 2.78
CA GLY A 32 2.80 -14.81 3.80
C GLY A 32 3.63 -13.68 3.23
N LEU A 33 3.97 -12.72 4.08
CA LEU A 33 4.81 -11.57 3.74
C LEU A 33 6.26 -11.86 4.13
N ASP A 34 7.18 -11.69 3.18
CA ASP A 34 8.63 -11.78 3.38
C ASP A 34 9.24 -10.39 3.59
N SER A 35 8.93 -9.44 2.70
CA SER A 35 9.42 -8.05 2.77
C SER A 35 8.50 -7.08 2.03
N ILE A 36 8.68 -5.77 2.24
CA ILE A 36 8.08 -4.71 1.43
C ILE A 36 9.13 -4.05 0.56
N MET A 37 8.91 -4.08 -0.75
CA MET A 37 9.79 -3.48 -1.75
C MET A 37 9.16 -2.23 -2.35
N VAL A 38 10.00 -1.23 -2.66
CA VAL A 38 9.61 -0.05 -3.43
C VAL A 38 10.20 -0.15 -4.83
N ASP A 39 9.34 -0.21 -5.84
CA ASP A 39 9.78 -0.28 -7.24
C ASP A 39 8.81 0.48 -8.16
N ARG A 40 9.16 0.65 -9.42
CA ARG A 40 8.30 1.23 -10.44
C ARG A 40 7.26 0.23 -10.90
N HIS A 41 6.03 0.70 -11.13
CA HIS A 41 5.00 -0.15 -11.68
C HIS A 41 5.42 -0.67 -13.07
N PRO A 42 5.38 -1.98 -13.34
CA PRO A 42 5.91 -2.56 -14.59
C PRO A 42 5.31 -1.94 -15.85
N GLN A 43 4.00 -1.66 -15.80
CA GLN A 43 3.23 -1.04 -16.87
C GLN A 43 3.24 0.51 -16.84
N PHE A 44 3.44 1.13 -15.66
CA PHE A 44 3.34 2.59 -15.47
C PHE A 44 4.66 3.09 -14.87
N ARG A 45 5.73 3.07 -15.66
CA ARG A 45 7.11 3.30 -15.20
C ARG A 45 7.41 4.69 -14.63
N GLN A 46 6.46 5.61 -14.70
CA GLN A 46 6.57 6.93 -14.05
C GLN A 46 6.09 6.92 -12.60
N SER A 47 5.38 5.86 -12.18
CA SER A 47 4.84 5.71 -10.82
C SER A 47 5.65 4.68 -10.03
N ARG A 48 6.06 5.06 -8.82
CA ARG A 48 6.57 4.11 -7.82
C ARG A 48 5.42 3.55 -7.00
N CYS A 49 5.50 2.25 -6.71
CA CYS A 49 4.50 1.50 -5.94
C CYS A 49 5.19 0.74 -4.81
N LEU A 50 4.39 0.38 -3.81
CA LEU A 50 4.78 -0.55 -2.76
C LEU A 50 4.40 -1.96 -3.23
N PHE A 51 5.29 -2.91 -3.00
CA PHE A 51 5.11 -4.31 -3.33
C PHE A 51 5.24 -5.15 -2.07
N VAL A 52 4.31 -6.08 -1.89
CA VAL A 52 4.48 -7.19 -0.95
C VAL A 52 5.29 -8.25 -1.68
N VAL A 53 6.49 -8.56 -1.18
CA VAL A 53 7.23 -9.76 -1.56
C VAL A 53 6.75 -10.88 -0.65
N ARG A 54 6.35 -12.00 -1.25
CA ARG A 54 5.77 -13.14 -0.55
C ARG A 54 6.81 -14.22 -0.30
N THR A 55 6.51 -15.08 0.66
CA THR A 55 7.35 -16.23 1.03
C THR A 55 7.50 -17.26 -0.08
N ASP A 56 6.60 -17.28 -1.07
CA ASP A 56 6.72 -18.12 -2.27
C ASP A 56 7.58 -17.49 -3.39
N GLY A 57 8.18 -16.32 -3.14
CA GLY A 57 8.99 -15.57 -4.11
C GLY A 57 8.16 -14.73 -5.09
N GLY A 58 6.83 -14.81 -5.03
CA GLY A 58 5.94 -13.92 -5.75
C GLY A 58 5.93 -12.51 -5.18
N TRP A 59 5.52 -11.53 -5.98
CA TRP A 59 5.33 -10.16 -5.49
C TRP A 59 4.09 -9.53 -6.11
N ILE A 60 3.44 -8.65 -5.35
CA ILE A 60 2.21 -8.00 -5.76
C ILE A 60 2.19 -6.54 -5.31
N ASP A 61 1.77 -5.63 -6.19
CA ASP A 61 1.64 -4.22 -5.85
C ASP A 61 0.45 -4.00 -4.90
N PHE A 62 0.55 -2.98 -4.05
CA PHE A 62 -0.61 -2.43 -3.37
C PHE A 62 -0.56 -0.91 -3.39
N SER A 63 -1.75 -0.30 -3.37
CA SER A 63 -1.88 1.14 -3.44
C SER A 63 -1.94 1.74 -2.06
N TYR A 64 -0.91 2.51 -1.72
CA TYR A 64 -0.87 3.37 -0.53
C TYR A 64 -2.15 4.20 -0.37
N GLN A 65 -2.65 4.79 -1.47
CA GLN A 65 -3.88 5.59 -1.44
C GLN A 65 -5.12 4.76 -1.07
N LYS A 66 -5.21 3.50 -1.52
CA LYS A 66 -6.34 2.62 -1.15
C LYS A 66 -6.32 2.31 0.35
N CYS A 67 -5.14 1.97 0.88
CA CYS A 67 -4.91 1.76 2.32
C CYS A 67 -5.35 2.98 3.13
N LEU A 68 -4.83 4.16 2.79
CA LEU A 68 -5.08 5.38 3.55
C LEU A 68 -6.56 5.82 3.48
N ARG A 69 -7.22 5.67 2.32
CA ARG A 69 -8.65 5.95 2.18
C ARG A 69 -9.50 5.03 3.05
N ALA A 70 -9.16 3.75 3.12
CA ALA A 70 -9.86 2.80 3.98
C ALA A 70 -9.62 3.11 5.47
N TYR A 71 -8.38 3.40 5.86
CA TYR A 71 -8.05 3.86 7.21
C TYR A 71 -8.86 5.08 7.65
N ILE A 72 -8.93 6.12 6.81
CA ILE A 72 -9.67 7.34 7.13
C ILE A 72 -11.17 7.07 7.28
N ARG A 73 -11.73 6.18 6.44
CA ARG A 73 -13.14 5.77 6.55
C ARG A 73 -13.42 5.00 7.83
N ASP A 74 -12.51 4.12 8.23
CA ASP A 74 -12.62 3.35 9.46
C ASP A 74 -12.53 4.25 10.70
N LYS A 75 -11.51 5.11 10.78
CA LYS A 75 -11.24 5.93 11.98
C LYS A 75 -12.04 7.23 12.07
N TYR A 76 -12.43 7.81 10.95
CA TYR A 76 -13.08 9.14 10.90
C TYR A 76 -14.32 9.15 9.99
N PRO A 77 -15.30 8.24 10.18
CA PRO A 77 -16.39 8.02 9.23
C PRO A 77 -17.20 9.29 8.94
N ALA A 78 -17.44 10.14 9.95
CA ALA A 78 -18.21 11.39 9.80
C ALA A 78 -17.56 12.43 8.86
N HIS A 79 -16.24 12.39 8.69
CA HIS A 79 -15.49 13.38 7.90
C HIS A 79 -14.73 12.75 6.73
N ALA A 80 -14.72 11.43 6.63
CA ALA A 80 -13.87 10.68 5.73
C ALA A 80 -14.05 11.10 4.27
N GLU A 81 -15.29 11.13 3.78
CA GLU A 81 -15.55 11.43 2.36
C GLU A 81 -15.20 12.88 1.98
N ARG A 82 -15.41 13.84 2.90
CA ARG A 82 -14.98 15.22 2.69
C ARG A 82 -13.45 15.30 2.61
N PHE A 83 -12.77 14.75 3.60
CA PHE A 83 -11.31 14.77 3.68
C PHE A 83 -10.66 14.07 2.49
N ILE A 84 -11.14 12.88 2.11
CA ILE A 84 -10.61 12.11 0.99
C ILE A 84 -10.77 12.89 -0.32
N ARG A 85 -11.91 13.55 -0.52
CA ARG A 85 -12.18 14.35 -1.71
C ARG A 85 -11.26 15.57 -1.82
N GLU A 86 -11.01 16.23 -0.70
CA GLU A 86 -10.21 17.46 -0.65
C GLU A 86 -8.70 17.17 -0.77
N HIS A 87 -8.22 16.14 -0.05
CA HIS A 87 -6.77 15.92 0.16
C HIS A 87 -6.19 14.70 -0.55
N LEU A 88 -7.01 13.68 -0.87
CA LEU A 88 -6.54 12.43 -1.49
C LEU A 88 -7.06 12.29 -2.92
N LYS A 89 -6.98 13.36 -3.71
CA LYS A 89 -7.36 13.34 -5.12
C LYS A 89 -6.59 12.24 -5.85
N ARG A 90 -7.24 11.58 -6.82
CA ARG A 90 -6.53 10.68 -7.74
C ARG A 90 -5.48 11.56 -8.42
N GLY A 91 -4.20 11.28 -8.18
CA GLY A 91 -3.15 11.89 -9.00
C GLY A 91 -3.49 11.57 -10.46
N SER A 92 -3.57 12.60 -11.30
CA SER A 92 -3.66 12.39 -12.74
C SER A 92 -2.51 11.45 -13.13
N LYS A 93 -2.87 10.25 -13.60
CA LYS A 93 -1.92 9.39 -14.28
C LYS A 93 -1.53 10.03 -15.61
#